data_AF-A0A0P6XFK6-F1
#
_entry.id   AF-A0A0P6XFK6-F1
#
_cell.length_a   1.000
_cell.length_b   1.000
_cell.length_c   1.000
_cell.angle_alpha   90.00
_cell.angle_beta   90.00
_cell.angle_gamma   90.00
#
_symmetry.space_group_name_H-M   'P 1'
#
loop_
_entity.id
_entity.type
_entity.pdbx_description
1 polymer ?
#
loop_
_entity_poly.entity_id
_entity_poly.type
_entity_poly.pdbx_seq_one_letter_code
_entity_poly.pdbx_strand_id
1 'polypeptide(L)'
;MGLANLPLLHDFETHVAQNARLSGRNLQPWKAILSVAAWWDSLDQQHRLQHSYTVRNQGQDQVVIGGLWQRLEEMSWRYQQEESADQQSGDIFLLVLEGLCKLADEKSDIKDNSDIHSAGWTFTTSQISEAAQHIAEQTEADIDPEKITSRKVGRLLGKLRLRKACEAGKGTRMWQITLADLTRWAAVYNIQLPNELGQENNVTHVTDGQMSQETEALWLNCEIVIRLPADSKMPTIGGCWRRLPDGRIEAGYNPELLAMALSIFLDKDVEAEKISGSPIPQLRERLTAVTDGEVIHIYLPEKSEESKDG
;
A
#
# COMPACT_ATOMS: atom_id res chain seq x y z
N MET A 1 25.71 9.70 -16.23
CA MET A 1 24.24 9.57 -16.38
C MET A 1 23.49 9.68 -15.04
N GLY A 2 23.87 8.95 -13.98
CA GLY A 2 23.15 9.01 -12.69
C GLY A 2 23.18 10.36 -11.96
N LEU A 3 24.35 10.99 -11.80
CA LEU A 3 24.49 12.26 -11.05
C LEU A 3 23.86 13.47 -11.75
N ALA A 4 23.76 13.45 -13.09
CA ALA A 4 23.23 14.57 -13.86
C ALA A 4 21.70 14.69 -13.78
N ASN A 5 21.01 13.60 -13.41
CA ASN A 5 19.54 13.54 -13.33
C ASN A 5 19.02 13.54 -11.89
N LEU A 6 19.88 13.83 -10.90
CA LEU A 6 19.50 13.93 -9.49
C LEU A 6 18.30 14.87 -9.22
N PRO A 7 18.16 16.03 -9.90
CA PRO A 7 16.98 16.88 -9.72
C PRO A 7 15.69 16.19 -10.16
N LEU A 8 15.72 15.41 -11.24
CA LEU A 8 14.55 14.68 -11.75
C LEU A 8 14.15 13.52 -10.83
N LEU A 9 15.14 12.88 -10.19
CA LEU A 9 14.88 11.80 -9.24
C LEU A 9 14.10 12.25 -8.00
N HIS A 10 14.09 13.56 -7.68
CA HIS A 10 13.32 14.08 -6.55
C HIS A 10 11.80 13.90 -6.73
N ASP A 11 11.30 14.08 -7.95
CA ASP A 11 9.88 13.89 -8.26
C ASP A 11 9.51 12.39 -8.15
N PHE A 12 10.40 11.51 -8.62
CA PHE A 12 10.23 10.07 -8.46
C PHE A 12 10.33 9.64 -6.99
N GLU A 13 11.18 10.26 -6.17
CA GLU A 13 11.21 10.04 -4.72
C GLU A 13 9.89 10.37 -4.04
N THR A 14 9.22 11.43 -4.48
CA THR A 14 7.90 11.82 -3.99
C THR A 14 6.85 10.82 -4.46
N HIS A 15 6.89 10.42 -5.74
CA HIS A 15 6.02 9.38 -6.29
C HIS A 15 6.15 8.05 -5.51
N VAL A 16 7.38 7.61 -5.24
CA VAL A 16 7.66 6.40 -4.45
C VAL A 16 7.09 6.50 -3.04
N ALA A 17 7.25 7.64 -2.38
CA ALA A 17 6.72 7.84 -1.03
C ALA A 17 5.19 7.81 -0.96
N GLN A 18 4.49 8.11 -2.06
CA GLN A 18 3.03 8.12 -2.15
C GLN A 18 2.45 6.78 -2.61
N ASN A 19 3.17 6.01 -3.43
CA ASN A 19 2.64 4.84 -4.13
C ASN A 19 3.20 3.50 -3.64
N ALA A 20 4.29 3.48 -2.87
CA ALA A 20 4.79 2.24 -2.28
C ALA A 20 3.91 1.78 -1.11
N ARG A 21 3.74 0.46 -0.93
CA ARG A 21 3.11 -0.08 0.28
C ARG A 21 3.97 0.11 1.52
N LEU A 22 5.29 0.06 1.35
CA LEU A 22 6.23 0.38 2.42
C LEU A 22 6.18 1.88 2.73
N SER A 23 6.20 2.21 4.01
CA SER A 23 6.17 3.60 4.49
C SER A 23 7.23 3.83 5.59
N GLY A 24 7.44 5.09 5.96
CA GLY A 24 8.27 5.46 7.10
C GLY A 24 9.70 4.90 7.03
N ARG A 25 10.16 4.29 8.12
CA ARG A 25 11.51 3.70 8.23
C ARG A 25 11.70 2.48 7.33
N ASN A 26 10.63 1.75 7.05
CA ASN A 26 10.70 0.55 6.22
C ASN A 26 10.91 0.91 4.74
N LEU A 27 10.42 2.07 4.29
CA LEU A 27 10.68 2.54 2.93
C LEU A 27 12.09 3.12 2.74
N GLN A 28 12.71 3.69 3.78
CA GLN A 28 13.97 4.44 3.65
C GLN A 28 15.10 3.68 2.93
N PRO A 29 15.40 2.40 3.24
CA PRO A 29 16.46 1.66 2.55
C PRO A 29 16.16 1.46 1.06
N TRP A 30 14.89 1.38 0.71
CA TRP A 30 14.43 1.06 -0.64
C TRP A 30 14.24 2.30 -1.50
N LYS A 31 13.88 3.44 -0.88
CA LYS A 31 13.42 4.66 -1.55
C LYS A 31 14.27 5.04 -2.76
N ALA A 32 15.59 5.09 -2.64
CA ALA A 32 16.47 5.50 -3.73
C ALA A 32 16.43 4.52 -4.93
N ILE A 33 16.50 3.21 -4.67
CA ILE A 33 16.48 2.18 -5.72
C ILE A 33 15.13 2.18 -6.42
N LEU A 34 14.08 2.27 -5.61
CA LEU A 34 12.68 2.39 -6.00
C LEU A 34 12.44 3.63 -6.89
N SER A 35 13.02 4.78 -6.57
CA SER A 35 12.90 5.99 -7.39
C SER A 35 13.63 5.88 -8.73
N VAL A 36 14.80 5.24 -8.76
CA VAL A 36 15.52 4.98 -10.01
C VAL A 36 14.73 4.01 -10.90
N ALA A 37 14.09 3.00 -10.31
CA ALA A 37 13.26 2.05 -11.03
C ALA A 37 12.04 2.73 -11.66
N ALA A 38 11.32 3.57 -10.90
CA ALA A 38 10.20 4.36 -11.43
C ALA A 38 10.65 5.33 -12.54
N TRP A 39 11.84 5.92 -12.40
CA TRP A 39 12.40 6.76 -13.44
C TRP A 39 12.72 5.97 -14.72
N TRP A 40 13.32 4.78 -14.62
CA TRP A 40 13.60 3.94 -15.79
C TRP A 40 12.34 3.46 -16.48
N ASP A 41 11.31 3.08 -15.73
CA ASP A 41 10.02 2.72 -16.30
C ASP A 41 9.40 3.90 -17.06
N SER A 42 9.56 5.14 -16.57
CA SER A 42 9.05 6.33 -17.28
C SER A 42 9.76 6.61 -18.62
N LEU A 43 10.99 6.12 -18.77
CA LEU A 43 11.77 6.26 -20.01
C LEU A 43 11.58 5.09 -20.98
N ASP A 44 10.97 3.99 -20.54
CA ASP A 44 10.83 2.76 -21.30
C ASP A 44 9.58 2.76 -22.20
N GLN A 45 9.64 3.54 -23.28
CA GLN A 45 8.57 3.60 -24.29
C GLN A 45 8.38 2.29 -25.06
N GLN A 46 9.35 1.37 -25.00
CA GLN A 46 9.35 0.11 -25.74
C GLN A 46 8.93 -1.08 -24.86
N HIS A 47 8.51 -0.82 -23.61
CA HIS A 47 8.09 -1.84 -22.66
C HIS A 47 9.10 -2.99 -22.44
N ARG A 48 10.40 -2.73 -22.62
CA ARG A 48 11.47 -3.74 -22.46
C ARG A 48 11.72 -4.13 -21.01
N LEU A 49 11.33 -3.28 -20.06
CA LEU A 49 11.45 -3.51 -18.63
C LEU A 49 10.23 -4.25 -18.06
N GLN A 50 9.19 -4.46 -18.87
CA GLN A 50 8.02 -5.23 -18.47
C GLN A 50 8.35 -6.72 -18.44
N HIS A 51 8.23 -7.31 -17.27
CA HIS A 51 8.47 -8.75 -17.08
C HIS A 51 7.41 -9.34 -16.15
N SER A 52 7.15 -10.63 -16.34
CA SER A 52 6.30 -11.40 -15.44
C SER A 52 6.98 -11.58 -14.09
N TYR A 53 6.21 -11.38 -13.01
CA TYR A 53 6.61 -11.66 -11.64
C TYR A 53 5.42 -12.23 -10.87
N THR A 54 5.69 -12.94 -9.78
CA THR A 54 4.61 -13.48 -8.94
C THR A 54 4.25 -12.44 -7.89
N VAL A 55 2.95 -12.28 -7.65
CA VAL A 55 2.39 -11.51 -6.54
C VAL A 55 1.61 -12.47 -5.66
N ARG A 56 1.77 -12.37 -4.35
CA ARG A 56 1.00 -13.17 -3.40
C ARG A 56 -0.22 -12.37 -2.97
N ASN A 57 -1.41 -12.80 -3.42
CA ASN A 57 -2.66 -12.15 -3.04
C ASN A 57 -3.59 -13.18 -2.39
N GLN A 58 -4.08 -12.89 -1.18
CA GLN A 58 -4.95 -13.78 -0.40
C GLN A 58 -4.42 -15.23 -0.28
N GLY A 59 -3.09 -15.39 -0.20
CA GLY A 59 -2.45 -16.69 -0.04
C GLY A 59 -2.25 -17.50 -1.32
N GLN A 60 -2.68 -17.00 -2.49
CA GLN A 60 -2.42 -17.61 -3.79
C GLN A 60 -1.36 -16.81 -4.57
N ASP A 61 -0.48 -17.52 -5.26
CA ASP A 61 0.50 -16.92 -6.16
C ASP A 61 -0.15 -16.65 -7.51
N GLN A 62 -0.12 -15.39 -7.95
CA GLN A 62 -0.61 -14.98 -9.25
C GLN A 62 0.54 -14.39 -10.07
N VAL A 63 0.61 -14.76 -11.35
CA VAL A 63 1.58 -14.20 -12.29
C VAL A 63 1.01 -12.89 -12.84
N VAL A 64 1.75 -11.80 -12.63
CA VAL A 64 1.40 -10.45 -13.08
C VAL A 64 2.56 -9.92 -13.93
N ILE A 65 2.27 -9.09 -14.92
CA ILE A 65 3.31 -8.39 -15.68
C ILE A 65 3.40 -6.95 -15.19
N GLY A 66 4.62 -6.48 -14.97
CA GLY A 66 4.86 -5.12 -14.52
C GLY A 66 6.25 -4.60 -14.83
N GLY A 67 6.38 -3.29 -14.71
CA GLY A 67 7.66 -2.58 -14.86
C GLY A 67 8.65 -2.90 -13.73
N LEU A 68 9.86 -2.36 -13.84
CA LEU A 68 10.92 -2.55 -12.85
C LEU A 68 10.50 -2.02 -11.47
N TRP A 69 9.78 -0.90 -11.43
CA TRP A 69 9.21 -0.32 -10.21
C TRP A 69 8.36 -1.34 -9.45
N GLN A 70 7.33 -1.86 -10.11
CA GLN A 70 6.33 -2.75 -9.49
C GLN A 70 6.97 -4.04 -8.98
N ARG A 71 7.93 -4.57 -9.73
CA ARG A 71 8.70 -5.75 -9.35
C ARG A 71 9.58 -5.53 -8.12
N LEU A 72 10.30 -4.40 -8.06
CA LEU A 72 11.15 -4.07 -6.93
C LEU A 72 10.33 -3.67 -5.70
N GLU A 73 9.19 -3.04 -5.88
CA GLU A 73 8.25 -2.73 -4.81
C GLU A 73 7.71 -4.04 -4.18
N GLU A 74 7.26 -5.01 -4.98
CA GLU A 74 6.85 -6.34 -4.50
C GLU A 74 7.97 -7.09 -3.79
N MET A 75 9.19 -7.05 -4.34
CA MET A 75 10.36 -7.67 -3.71
C MET A 75 10.66 -7.02 -2.35
N SER A 76 10.68 -5.69 -2.29
CA SER A 76 10.96 -4.97 -1.04
C SER A 76 9.89 -5.23 0.01
N TRP A 77 8.61 -5.30 -0.39
CA TRP A 77 7.50 -5.62 0.49
C TRP A 77 7.62 -7.02 1.09
N ARG A 78 7.97 -8.03 0.29
CA ARG A 78 8.20 -9.41 0.77
C ARG A 78 9.38 -9.50 1.71
N TYR A 79 10.51 -8.91 1.32
CA TYR A 79 11.70 -8.87 2.14
C TYR A 79 11.40 -8.28 3.51
N GLN A 80 10.66 -7.16 3.52
CA GLN A 80 10.27 -6.54 4.78
C GLN A 80 9.32 -7.41 5.59
N GLN A 81 8.34 -8.10 4.99
CA GLN A 81 7.46 -9.00 5.74
C GLN A 81 8.21 -10.18 6.38
N GLU A 82 9.20 -10.74 5.68
CA GLU A 82 9.98 -11.88 6.16
C GLU A 82 11.02 -11.46 7.21
N GLU A 83 11.74 -10.35 7.01
CA GLU A 83 12.78 -9.90 7.93
C GLU A 83 12.22 -9.16 9.17
N SER A 84 11.07 -8.49 9.04
CA SER A 84 10.50 -7.71 10.14
C SER A 84 9.98 -8.57 11.28
N ALA A 85 9.43 -9.76 11.01
CA ALA A 85 8.81 -10.57 12.05
C ALA A 85 9.81 -10.97 13.14
N ASP A 86 11.00 -11.41 12.74
CA ASP A 86 12.04 -11.84 13.67
C ASP A 86 12.76 -10.64 14.29
N GLN A 87 13.09 -9.62 13.49
CA GLN A 87 13.93 -8.51 13.93
C GLN A 87 13.18 -7.40 14.70
N GLN A 88 11.86 -7.25 14.48
CA GLN A 88 11.04 -6.27 15.22
C GLN A 88 10.57 -6.77 16.58
N SER A 89 10.53 -8.10 16.80
CA SER A 89 10.12 -8.70 18.07
C SER A 89 10.90 -8.14 19.27
N GLY A 90 12.19 -7.79 19.10
CA GLY A 90 13.05 -7.23 20.14
C GLY A 90 13.19 -5.69 20.15
N ASP A 91 12.51 -4.93 19.28
CA ASP A 91 12.69 -3.47 19.25
C ASP A 91 11.91 -2.78 20.38
N ILE A 92 12.67 -2.34 21.40
CA ILE A 92 12.14 -1.58 22.55
C ILE A 92 11.34 -0.34 22.10
N PHE A 93 11.69 0.30 20.97
CA PHE A 93 10.92 1.45 20.49
C PHE A 93 9.51 1.07 20.06
N LEU A 94 9.35 -0.06 19.36
CA LEU A 94 8.05 -0.56 18.91
C LEU A 94 7.19 -0.95 20.11
N LEU A 95 7.75 -1.73 21.03
CA LEU A 95 7.06 -2.16 22.26
C LEU A 95 6.60 -0.96 23.12
N VAL A 96 7.42 0.09 23.21
CA VAL A 96 7.03 1.33 23.91
C VAL A 96 5.92 2.07 23.17
N LEU A 97 5.97 2.15 21.84
CA LEU A 97 4.92 2.83 21.06
C LEU A 97 3.60 2.06 21.09
N GLU A 98 3.62 0.73 20.97
CA GLU A 98 2.43 -0.11 21.13
C GLU A 98 1.86 0.01 22.54
N GLY A 99 2.73 0.04 23.56
CA GLY A 99 2.33 0.28 24.96
C GLY A 99 1.63 1.62 25.13
N LEU A 100 2.10 2.66 24.44
CA LEU A 100 1.46 3.97 24.44
C LEU A 100 0.10 3.96 23.75
N CYS A 101 -0.03 3.28 22.61
CA CYS A 101 -1.30 3.14 21.90
C CYS A 101 -2.34 2.43 22.78
N LYS A 102 -1.95 1.32 23.42
CA LYS A 102 -2.81 0.57 24.33
C LYS A 102 -3.25 1.41 25.54
N LEU A 103 -2.32 2.12 26.16
CA LEU A 103 -2.63 3.00 27.30
C LEU A 103 -3.55 4.18 26.91
N ALA A 104 -3.42 4.69 25.68
CA ALA A 104 -4.28 5.75 25.16
C ALA A 104 -5.70 5.23 24.88
N ASP A 105 -5.81 4.02 24.31
CA ASP A 105 -7.08 3.33 24.08
C ASP A 105 -7.83 3.05 25.39
N GLU A 106 -7.15 2.48 26.39
CA GLU A 106 -7.71 2.21 27.73
C GLU A 106 -8.20 3.47 28.47
N LYS A 107 -7.60 4.65 28.18
CA LYS A 107 -8.01 5.95 28.75
C LYS A 107 -9.00 6.71 27.88
N SER A 108 -9.29 6.24 26.67
CA SER A 108 -10.30 6.80 25.79
C SER A 108 -11.68 6.31 26.25
N ASP A 109 -12.19 6.86 27.36
CA ASP A 109 -13.57 6.63 27.78
C ASP A 109 -14.50 7.40 26.82
N ILE A 110 -14.83 6.79 25.69
CA ILE A 110 -15.74 7.35 24.69
C ILE A 110 -17.16 7.38 25.29
N LYS A 111 -17.49 8.48 25.96
CA LYS A 111 -18.87 8.88 26.26
C LYS A 111 -19.28 10.26 25.77
N ASP A 112 -18.37 11.13 25.34
CA ASP A 112 -18.74 12.44 24.80
C ASP A 112 -17.88 12.85 23.59
N ASN A 113 -18.57 13.07 22.47
CA ASN A 113 -18.02 13.43 21.16
C ASN A 113 -17.45 14.87 21.06
N SER A 114 -17.36 15.61 22.17
CA SER A 114 -16.94 17.02 22.17
C SER A 114 -15.44 17.23 22.39
N ASP A 115 -14.71 16.23 22.90
CA ASP A 115 -13.36 16.46 23.47
C ASP A 115 -12.21 15.92 22.59
N ILE A 116 -12.55 15.33 21.44
CA ILE A 116 -11.65 14.58 20.55
C ILE A 116 -10.48 15.44 20.00
N HIS A 117 -10.64 16.76 19.96
CA HIS A 117 -9.59 17.66 19.46
C HIS A 117 -8.67 18.27 20.54
N SER A 118 -8.85 17.89 21.81
CA SER A 118 -8.06 18.42 22.95
C SER A 118 -7.54 17.36 23.95
N ALA A 119 -7.82 16.07 23.73
CA ALA A 119 -7.43 14.98 24.63
C ALA A 119 -5.92 14.66 24.58
N GLY A 120 -5.13 15.44 25.29
CA GLY A 120 -3.77 15.05 25.64
C GLY A 120 -3.79 14.07 26.82
N TRP A 121 -3.38 12.83 26.61
CA TRP A 121 -3.21 11.87 27.70
C TRP A 121 -1.92 12.15 28.46
N THR A 122 -1.94 11.93 29.78
CA THR A 122 -0.73 11.99 30.60
C THR A 122 -0.43 10.64 31.22
N PHE A 123 0.84 10.23 31.14
CA PHE A 123 1.32 8.96 31.68
C PHE A 123 2.64 9.13 32.43
N THR A 124 2.80 8.38 33.52
CA THR A 124 4.09 8.27 34.19
C THR A 124 5.03 7.38 33.38
N THR A 125 6.34 7.51 33.60
CA THR A 125 7.30 6.62 32.90
C THR A 125 7.17 5.16 33.37
N SER A 126 6.68 4.92 34.59
CA SER A 126 6.44 3.57 35.10
C SER A 126 5.29 2.89 34.38
N GLN A 127 4.16 3.59 34.19
CA GLN A 127 3.00 3.09 33.43
C GLN A 127 3.40 2.68 32.02
N ILE A 128 4.21 3.52 31.36
CA ILE A 128 4.67 3.24 29.99
C ILE A 128 5.61 2.03 29.95
N SER A 129 6.52 1.89 30.94
CA SER A 129 7.39 0.71 31.00
C SER A 129 6.63 -0.58 31.29
N GLU A 130 5.65 -0.54 32.20
CA GLU A 130 4.81 -1.70 32.52
C GLU A 130 3.97 -2.13 31.32
N ALA A 131 3.37 -1.18 30.58
CA ALA A 131 2.63 -1.49 29.37
C ALA A 131 3.54 -2.11 28.28
N ALA A 132 4.75 -1.58 28.08
CA ALA A 132 5.70 -2.12 27.12
C ALA A 132 6.21 -3.53 27.52
N GLN A 133 6.40 -3.79 28.81
CA GLN A 133 6.75 -5.11 29.34
C GLN A 133 5.62 -6.11 29.11
N HIS A 134 4.39 -5.72 29.42
CA HIS A 134 3.21 -6.56 29.22
C HIS A 134 3.03 -6.93 27.74
N ILE A 135 3.29 -6.01 26.82
CA ILE A 135 3.24 -6.32 25.39
C ILE A 135 4.37 -7.28 25.01
N ALA A 136 5.60 -7.04 25.48
CA ALA A 136 6.71 -7.97 25.23
C ALA A 136 6.40 -9.40 25.69
N GLU A 137 5.75 -9.55 26.85
CA GLU A 137 5.30 -10.85 27.37
C GLU A 137 4.18 -11.47 26.52
N GLN A 138 3.19 -10.67 26.12
CA GLN A 138 2.05 -11.14 25.31
C GLN A 138 2.46 -11.59 23.91
N THR A 139 3.43 -10.91 23.31
CA THR A 139 3.87 -11.18 21.93
C THR A 139 5.05 -12.16 21.87
N GLU A 140 5.45 -12.75 23.02
CA GLU A 140 6.66 -13.60 23.14
C GLU A 140 7.89 -12.96 22.46
N ALA A 141 8.05 -11.65 22.68
CA ALA A 141 9.13 -10.87 22.09
C ALA A 141 10.51 -11.46 22.42
N ASP A 142 11.46 -11.41 21.48
CA ASP A 142 12.88 -11.80 21.71
C ASP A 142 13.63 -10.72 22.51
N ILE A 143 13.00 -10.25 23.59
CA ILE A 143 13.61 -9.37 24.57
C ILE A 143 13.10 -9.70 25.96
N ASP A 144 14.04 -9.85 26.87
CA ASP A 144 13.76 -9.99 28.29
C ASP A 144 13.02 -8.73 28.82
N PRO A 145 11.78 -8.87 29.34
CA PRO A 145 10.98 -7.74 29.84
C PRO A 145 11.71 -6.93 30.92
N GLU A 146 12.57 -7.55 31.72
CA GLU A 146 13.36 -6.86 32.75
C GLU A 146 14.34 -5.83 32.15
N LYS A 147 14.72 -6.00 30.87
CA LYS A 147 15.58 -5.05 30.16
C LYS A 147 14.83 -3.78 29.75
N ILE A 148 13.49 -3.75 29.77
CA ILE A 148 12.62 -2.61 29.47
C ILE A 148 12.46 -1.72 30.72
N THR A 149 13.59 -1.18 31.19
CA THR A 149 13.59 -0.34 32.41
C THR A 149 13.01 1.05 32.16
N SER A 150 12.35 1.65 33.17
CA SER A 150 11.83 3.03 33.09
C SER A 150 12.90 4.07 32.73
N ARG A 151 14.18 3.83 33.07
CA ARG A 151 15.29 4.70 32.66
C ARG A 151 15.50 4.69 31.14
N LYS A 152 15.43 3.51 30.50
CA LYS A 152 15.55 3.40 29.03
C LYS A 152 14.32 4.03 28.38
N VAL A 153 13.12 3.67 28.83
CA VAL A 153 11.85 4.23 28.34
C VAL A 153 11.86 5.76 28.43
N GLY A 154 12.24 6.34 29.57
CA GLY A 154 12.33 7.79 29.72
C GLY A 154 13.32 8.48 28.77
N ARG A 155 14.43 7.82 28.40
CA ARG A 155 15.36 8.33 27.37
C ARG A 155 14.77 8.22 25.97
N LEU A 156 14.05 7.13 25.67
CA LEU A 156 13.38 6.91 24.38
C LEU A 156 12.30 7.96 24.15
N LEU A 157 11.43 8.19 25.12
CA LEU A 157 10.38 9.23 25.05
C LEU A 157 10.99 10.64 24.86
N GLY A 158 12.15 10.90 25.44
CA GLY A 158 12.91 12.13 25.20
C GLY A 158 13.40 12.25 23.75
N LYS A 159 13.85 11.14 23.13
CA LYS A 159 14.23 11.10 21.71
C LYS A 159 13.03 11.29 20.78
N LEU A 160 11.85 10.80 21.16
CA LEU A 160 10.59 11.04 20.46
C LEU A 160 10.09 12.48 20.61
N ARG A 161 10.82 13.34 21.36
CA ARG A 161 10.50 14.75 21.61
C ARG A 161 9.11 14.97 22.20
N LEU A 162 8.59 13.97 22.91
CA LEU A 162 7.32 14.08 23.64
C LEU A 162 7.45 15.12 24.76
N ARG A 163 6.37 15.85 25.03
CA ARG A 163 6.38 16.91 26.04
C ARG A 163 6.16 16.32 27.43
N LYS A 164 6.67 17.02 28.45
CA LYS A 164 6.34 16.74 29.84
C LYS A 164 5.42 17.83 30.36
N ALA A 165 4.31 17.42 30.97
CA ALA A 165 3.39 18.30 31.67
C ALA A 165 3.45 18.02 33.17
N CYS A 166 3.20 19.06 33.97
CA CYS A 166 2.93 18.88 35.38
C CYS A 166 1.43 18.62 35.55
N GLU A 167 1.08 17.66 36.40
CA GLU A 167 -0.31 17.47 36.83
C GLU A 167 -0.74 18.71 37.63
N ALA A 168 -1.97 19.19 37.42
CA ALA A 168 -2.50 20.32 38.17
C ALA A 168 -2.50 19.98 39.67
N GLY A 169 -1.55 20.54 40.42
CA GLY A 169 -1.44 20.39 41.88
C GLY A 169 -0.46 19.33 42.41
N LYS A 170 0.15 18.49 41.56
CA LYS A 170 1.21 17.56 41.98
C LYS A 170 2.46 17.80 41.12
N GLY A 171 3.58 18.15 41.77
CA GLY A 171 4.86 18.48 41.10
C GLY A 171 5.53 17.33 40.33
N THR A 172 4.83 16.22 40.10
CA THR A 172 5.33 15.06 39.35
C THR A 172 5.19 15.34 37.85
N ARG A 173 6.33 15.36 37.15
CA ARG A 173 6.36 15.53 35.69
C ARG A 173 5.93 14.25 34.99
N MET A 174 4.83 14.30 34.23
CA MET A 174 4.32 13.21 33.41
C MET A 174 4.54 13.49 31.93
N TRP A 175 4.55 12.45 31.10
CA TRP A 175 4.61 12.58 29.64
C TRP A 175 3.23 12.91 29.11
N GLN A 176 3.12 13.98 28.34
CA GLN A 176 1.90 14.36 27.63
C GLN A 176 1.97 13.80 26.21
N ILE A 177 0.93 13.09 25.81
CA ILE A 177 0.83 12.38 24.54
C ILE A 177 -0.47 12.83 23.88
N THR A 178 -0.37 13.24 22.63
CA THR A 178 -1.54 13.61 21.82
C THR A 178 -1.79 12.55 20.76
N LEU A 179 -3.01 12.52 20.22
CA LEU A 179 -3.32 11.66 19.08
C LEU A 179 -2.39 11.98 17.90
N ALA A 180 -2.11 13.25 17.63
CA ALA A 180 -1.19 13.66 16.58
C ALA A 180 0.23 13.10 16.77
N ASP A 181 0.72 12.99 18.01
CA ASP A 181 2.01 12.36 18.29
C ASP A 181 1.96 10.86 17.98
N LEU A 182 0.89 10.17 18.38
CA LEU A 182 0.71 8.74 18.11
C LEU A 182 0.57 8.47 16.61
N THR A 183 -0.27 9.22 15.89
CA THR A 183 -0.43 9.11 14.43
C THR A 183 0.89 9.35 13.70
N ARG A 184 1.64 10.37 14.11
CA ARG A 184 2.96 10.65 13.53
C ARG A 184 3.92 9.48 13.72
N TRP A 185 4.01 8.93 14.93
CA TRP A 185 4.96 7.86 15.21
C TRP A 185 4.50 6.51 14.65
N ALA A 186 3.19 6.24 14.66
CA ALA A 186 2.60 5.08 14.00
C ALA A 186 2.92 5.04 12.50
N ALA A 187 2.79 6.18 11.81
CA ALA A 187 3.17 6.30 10.40
C ALA A 187 4.69 6.10 10.17
N VAL A 188 5.54 6.53 11.10
CA VAL A 188 7.00 6.38 10.97
C VAL A 188 7.44 4.92 11.17
N TYR A 189 6.82 4.24 12.13
CA TYR A 189 7.16 2.87 12.53
C TYR A 189 6.27 1.80 11.89
N ASN A 190 5.31 2.21 11.05
CA ASN A 190 4.33 1.32 10.41
C ASN A 190 3.53 0.48 11.42
N ILE A 191 3.17 1.08 12.56
CA ILE A 191 2.34 0.47 13.60
C ILE A 191 0.87 0.74 13.26
N GLN A 192 0.03 -0.28 13.38
CA GLN A 192 -1.42 -0.11 13.24
C GLN A 192 -1.96 0.58 14.50
N LEU A 193 -2.61 1.73 14.33
CA LEU A 193 -3.33 2.37 15.42
C LEU A 193 -4.66 1.61 15.66
N PRO A 194 -5.07 1.41 16.93
CA PRO A 194 -6.42 0.96 17.25
C PRO A 194 -7.47 1.84 16.55
N ASN A 195 -8.50 1.21 15.97
CA ASN A 195 -9.54 1.87 15.18
C ASN A 195 -10.29 2.94 15.99
N GLU A 196 -10.35 2.74 17.31
CA GLU A 196 -10.98 3.59 18.30
C GLU A 196 -10.28 4.96 18.43
N LEU A 197 -8.99 5.03 18.13
CA LEU A 197 -8.19 6.27 18.13
C LEU A 197 -8.20 6.96 16.76
N GLY A 198 -8.55 6.24 15.68
CA GLY A 198 -8.48 6.70 14.29
C GLY A 198 -9.79 7.26 13.72
N GLN A 199 -10.89 7.27 14.48
CA GLN A 199 -12.16 7.85 14.01
C GLN A 199 -12.06 9.39 13.97
N GLU A 200 -11.63 9.91 12.82
CA GLU A 200 -12.17 11.18 12.35
C GLU A 200 -13.68 10.96 12.17
N ASN A 201 -14.46 11.43 13.16
CA ASN A 201 -15.90 11.55 13.05
C ASN A 201 -16.21 12.57 11.93
N ASN A 202 -16.19 12.10 10.68
CA ASN A 202 -16.97 12.71 9.63
C ASN A 202 -18.43 12.60 10.08
N VAL A 203 -18.92 13.69 10.70
CA VAL A 203 -20.34 13.95 10.87
C VAL A 203 -20.94 14.00 9.46
N THR A 204 -21.33 12.84 8.94
CA THR A 204 -22.24 12.76 7.83
C THR A 204 -23.61 13.09 8.39
N HIS A 205 -24.07 14.27 8.00
CA HIS A 205 -25.46 14.66 8.05
C HIS A 205 -26.31 13.47 7.59
N VAL A 206 -27.21 13.01 8.46
CA VAL A 206 -28.24 12.04 8.09
C VAL A 206 -29.16 12.72 7.09
N THR A 207 -28.90 12.50 5.80
CA THR A 207 -29.93 12.47 4.76
C THR A 207 -29.40 11.75 3.53
N ASP A 208 -30.17 10.75 3.14
CA ASP A 208 -30.14 9.99 1.89
C ASP A 208 -29.08 8.88 1.78
N GLY A 209 -29.58 7.64 1.88
CA GLY A 209 -28.82 6.43 1.73
C GLY A 209 -28.17 6.33 0.35
N GLN A 210 -26.85 6.44 0.33
CA GLN A 210 -26.01 5.78 -0.64
C GLN A 210 -24.99 4.94 0.12
N MET A 211 -25.09 3.62 -0.08
CA MET A 211 -24.05 2.67 0.30
C MET A 211 -22.72 3.14 -0.28
N SER A 212 -21.67 2.94 0.53
CA SER A 212 -20.26 2.91 0.20
C SER A 212 -19.98 3.07 -1.29
N GLN A 213 -19.32 4.17 -1.65
CA GLN A 213 -18.62 4.29 -2.92
C GLN A 213 -17.71 3.08 -3.08
N GLU A 214 -18.20 2.08 -3.81
CA GLU A 214 -17.36 1.13 -4.52
C GLU A 214 -16.35 1.97 -5.28
N THR A 215 -15.07 1.75 -4.97
CA THR A 215 -13.92 2.32 -5.65
C THR A 215 -14.22 2.42 -7.15
N GLU A 216 -14.41 3.65 -7.64
CA GLU A 216 -14.73 3.90 -9.04
C GLU A 216 -13.73 3.13 -9.92
N ALA A 217 -14.28 2.21 -10.68
CA ALA A 217 -13.58 1.18 -11.42
C ALA A 217 -12.51 1.76 -12.36
N LEU A 218 -11.22 1.64 -11.99
CA LEU A 218 -10.08 2.03 -12.85
C LEU A 218 -10.10 1.32 -14.21
N TRP A 219 -10.81 0.18 -14.34
CA TRP A 219 -10.98 -0.56 -15.60
C TRP A 219 -12.06 0.00 -16.54
N LEU A 220 -12.90 0.97 -16.12
CA LEU A 220 -13.84 1.64 -17.02
C LEU A 220 -13.13 2.44 -18.12
N ASN A 221 -11.89 2.86 -17.86
CA ASN A 221 -11.05 3.57 -18.82
C ASN A 221 -10.21 2.64 -19.71
N CYS A 222 -10.31 1.31 -19.53
CA CYS A 222 -9.60 0.36 -20.38
C CYS A 222 -10.37 0.15 -21.69
N GLU A 223 -9.63 0.09 -22.80
CA GLU A 223 -10.19 -0.14 -24.13
C GLU A 223 -10.79 -1.54 -24.25
N ILE A 224 -10.21 -2.55 -23.60
CA ILE A 224 -10.67 -3.94 -23.66
C ILE A 224 -10.78 -4.48 -22.25
N VAL A 225 -11.94 -5.03 -21.87
CA VAL A 225 -12.12 -5.70 -20.57
C VAL A 225 -12.59 -7.14 -20.77
N ILE A 226 -11.90 -8.07 -20.12
CA ILE A 226 -12.15 -9.50 -20.20
C ILE A 226 -12.37 -10.04 -18.78
N ARG A 227 -13.44 -10.82 -18.60
CA ARG A 227 -13.69 -11.62 -17.41
C ARG A 227 -13.18 -13.04 -17.63
N LEU A 228 -12.09 -13.36 -16.96
CA LEU A 228 -11.38 -14.63 -17.03
C LEU A 228 -11.91 -15.63 -15.98
N PRO A 229 -11.85 -16.94 -16.27
CA PRO A 229 -12.18 -17.97 -15.29
C PRO A 229 -11.21 -17.96 -14.10
N ALA A 230 -11.63 -18.54 -12.97
CA ALA A 230 -10.88 -18.48 -11.71
C ALA A 230 -9.51 -19.16 -11.76
N ASP A 231 -9.36 -20.14 -12.65
CA ASP A 231 -8.14 -20.90 -12.92
C ASP A 231 -7.38 -20.40 -14.16
N SER A 232 -7.76 -19.23 -14.70
CA SER A 232 -7.10 -18.66 -15.86
C SER A 232 -5.61 -18.42 -15.59
N LYS A 233 -4.78 -18.88 -16.53
CA LYS A 233 -3.33 -18.61 -16.52
C LYS A 233 -2.98 -17.34 -17.28
N MET A 234 -3.97 -16.62 -17.79
CA MET A 234 -3.73 -15.38 -18.51
C MET A 234 -3.18 -14.34 -17.52
N PRO A 235 -2.04 -13.71 -17.83
CA PRO A 235 -1.47 -12.71 -16.95
C PRO A 235 -2.35 -11.46 -16.93
N THR A 236 -2.49 -10.87 -15.75
CA THR A 236 -3.04 -9.53 -15.59
C THR A 236 -1.91 -8.51 -15.65
N ILE A 237 -2.22 -7.29 -16.12
CA ILE A 237 -1.21 -6.24 -16.30
C ILE A 237 -1.60 -5.00 -15.50
N GLY A 238 -0.67 -4.51 -14.69
CA GLY A 238 -0.86 -3.31 -13.86
C GLY A 238 -1.94 -3.46 -12.78
N GLY A 239 -2.50 -2.32 -12.33
CA GLY A 239 -3.58 -2.25 -11.34
C GLY A 239 -4.99 -2.28 -11.93
N CYS A 240 -5.14 -2.59 -13.22
CA CYS A 240 -6.42 -2.56 -13.94
C CYS A 240 -7.15 -3.92 -13.89
N TRP A 241 -7.22 -4.55 -12.73
CA TRP A 241 -7.92 -5.82 -12.57
C TRP A 241 -8.50 -5.97 -11.17
N ARG A 242 -9.51 -6.84 -11.03
CA ARG A 242 -10.06 -7.27 -9.75
C ARG A 242 -10.45 -8.75 -9.77
N ARG A 243 -10.46 -9.37 -8.59
CA ARG A 243 -11.03 -10.70 -8.40
C ARG A 243 -12.44 -10.57 -7.85
N LEU A 244 -13.40 -11.25 -8.47
CA LEU A 244 -14.79 -11.30 -8.06
C LEU A 244 -15.00 -12.30 -6.92
N PRO A 245 -16.09 -12.19 -6.13
CA PRO A 245 -16.39 -13.10 -5.03
C PRO A 245 -16.54 -14.57 -5.46
N ASP A 246 -16.87 -14.82 -6.73
CA ASP A 246 -16.96 -16.17 -7.32
C ASP A 246 -15.60 -16.73 -7.79
N GLY A 247 -14.51 -16.00 -7.55
CA GLY A 247 -13.15 -16.38 -7.91
C GLY A 247 -12.71 -15.96 -9.32
N ARG A 248 -13.63 -15.51 -10.18
CA ARG A 248 -13.29 -15.02 -11.54
C ARG A 248 -12.48 -13.73 -11.48
N ILE A 249 -11.75 -13.43 -12.55
CA ILE A 249 -10.89 -12.24 -12.63
C ILE A 249 -11.42 -11.32 -13.72
N GLU A 250 -11.69 -10.05 -13.40
CA GLU A 250 -11.94 -9.03 -14.42
C GLU A 250 -10.65 -8.25 -14.63
N ALA A 251 -10.15 -8.21 -15.86
CA ALA A 251 -8.92 -7.52 -16.22
C ALA A 251 -9.14 -6.61 -17.43
N GLY A 252 -8.65 -5.38 -17.31
CA GLY A 252 -8.66 -4.36 -18.34
C GLY A 252 -7.31 -4.22 -19.01
N TYR A 253 -7.34 -4.01 -20.33
CA TYR A 253 -6.19 -3.94 -21.21
C TYR A 253 -6.39 -2.80 -22.23
N ASN A 254 -5.29 -2.18 -22.64
CA ASN A 254 -5.21 -1.55 -23.95
C ASN A 254 -4.64 -2.56 -24.98
N PRO A 255 -4.63 -2.28 -26.29
CA PRO A 255 -4.17 -3.22 -27.31
C PRO A 255 -2.72 -3.68 -27.14
N GLU A 256 -1.83 -2.80 -26.67
CA GLU A 256 -0.42 -3.14 -26.41
C GLU A 256 -0.29 -4.11 -25.25
N LEU A 257 -0.96 -3.81 -24.14
CA LEU A 257 -1.00 -4.66 -22.96
C LEU A 257 -1.67 -6.01 -23.27
N LEU A 258 -2.77 -6.00 -24.03
CA LEU A 258 -3.43 -7.25 -24.42
C LEU A 258 -2.54 -8.11 -25.32
N ALA A 259 -1.85 -7.50 -26.28
CA ALA A 259 -0.88 -8.19 -27.12
C ALA A 259 0.23 -8.84 -26.29
N MET A 260 0.76 -8.12 -25.31
CA MET A 260 1.76 -8.66 -24.40
C MET A 260 1.22 -9.81 -23.54
N ALA A 261 0.04 -9.64 -22.93
CA ALA A 261 -0.59 -10.67 -22.11
C ALA A 261 -0.83 -11.96 -22.91
N LEU A 262 -1.35 -11.81 -24.13
CA LEU A 262 -1.57 -12.93 -25.06
C LEU A 262 -0.27 -13.55 -25.52
N SER A 263 0.79 -12.76 -25.71
CA SER A 263 2.08 -13.30 -26.15
C SER A 263 2.70 -14.22 -25.11
N ILE A 264 2.61 -13.82 -23.84
CA ILE A 264 3.05 -14.65 -22.70
C ILE A 264 2.13 -15.86 -22.53
N PHE A 265 0.82 -15.67 -22.62
CA PHE A 265 -0.14 -16.75 -22.42
C PHE A 265 -0.09 -17.83 -23.52
N LEU A 266 0.15 -17.43 -24.77
CA LEU A 266 0.17 -18.33 -25.93
C LEU A 266 1.57 -18.80 -26.33
N ASP A 267 2.61 -18.27 -25.70
CA ASP A 267 4.01 -18.48 -26.06
C ASP A 267 4.28 -18.21 -27.56
N LYS A 268 3.69 -17.11 -28.07
CA LYS A 268 3.76 -16.68 -29.48
C LYS A 268 3.67 -15.17 -29.58
N ASP A 269 4.42 -14.55 -30.49
CA ASP A 269 4.33 -13.11 -30.70
C ASP A 269 2.95 -12.70 -31.23
N VAL A 270 2.28 -11.82 -30.48
CA VAL A 270 1.03 -11.17 -30.85
C VAL A 270 1.29 -9.68 -31.06
N GLU A 271 0.94 -9.18 -32.23
CA GLU A 271 1.11 -7.76 -32.56
C GLU A 271 -0.11 -6.94 -32.13
N ALA A 272 0.11 -5.83 -31.42
CA ALA A 272 -0.94 -4.90 -31.00
C ALA A 272 -1.74 -4.32 -32.19
N GLU A 273 -1.08 -4.08 -33.33
CA GLU A 273 -1.74 -3.57 -34.54
C GLU A 273 -2.81 -4.52 -35.08
N LYS A 274 -2.60 -5.83 -34.95
CA LYS A 274 -3.60 -6.85 -35.33
C LYS A 274 -4.80 -6.84 -34.40
N ILE A 275 -4.64 -6.42 -33.14
CA ILE A 275 -5.73 -6.25 -32.18
C ILE A 275 -6.52 -4.99 -32.52
N SER A 276 -5.85 -3.84 -32.64
CA SER A 276 -6.52 -2.56 -32.93
C SER A 276 -7.15 -2.51 -34.33
N GLY A 277 -6.59 -3.24 -35.31
CA GLY A 277 -7.10 -3.30 -36.68
C GLY A 277 -8.16 -4.37 -36.94
N SER A 278 -8.45 -5.24 -35.96
CA SER A 278 -9.46 -6.29 -36.13
C SER A 278 -10.88 -5.74 -35.94
N PRO A 279 -11.85 -6.15 -36.76
CA PRO A 279 -13.26 -5.86 -36.50
C PRO A 279 -13.68 -6.36 -35.11
N ILE A 280 -14.34 -5.51 -34.31
CA ILE A 280 -14.75 -5.82 -32.93
C ILE A 280 -15.45 -7.19 -32.79
N PRO A 281 -16.38 -7.60 -33.69
CA PRO A 281 -17.02 -8.92 -33.59
C PRO A 281 -16.03 -10.08 -33.72
N GLN A 282 -15.07 -9.99 -34.65
CA GLN A 282 -14.06 -11.04 -34.86
C GLN A 282 -13.06 -11.07 -33.70
N LEU A 283 -12.67 -9.90 -33.19
CA LEU A 283 -11.78 -9.81 -32.03
C LEU A 283 -12.43 -10.43 -30.80
N ARG A 284 -13.72 -10.14 -30.56
CA ARG A 284 -14.49 -10.72 -29.44
C ARG A 284 -14.54 -12.25 -29.50
N GLU A 285 -14.82 -12.82 -30.68
CA GLU A 285 -14.85 -14.27 -30.88
C GLU A 285 -13.48 -14.91 -30.62
N ARG A 286 -12.42 -14.33 -31.17
CA ARG A 286 -11.04 -14.83 -30.97
C ARG A 286 -10.61 -14.75 -29.51
N LEU A 287 -10.90 -13.66 -28.81
CA LEU A 287 -10.56 -13.52 -27.40
C LEU A 287 -11.30 -14.55 -26.55
N THR A 288 -12.60 -14.74 -26.78
CA THR A 288 -13.39 -15.74 -26.07
C THR A 288 -12.83 -17.16 -26.29
N ALA A 289 -12.47 -17.49 -27.53
CA ALA A 289 -11.92 -18.80 -27.89
C ALA A 289 -10.51 -19.06 -27.34
N VAL A 290 -9.73 -18.00 -27.09
CA VAL A 290 -8.34 -18.11 -26.65
C VAL A 290 -8.23 -18.09 -25.13
N THR A 291 -9.00 -17.25 -24.45
CA THR A 291 -8.84 -17.01 -23.01
C THR A 291 -9.82 -17.81 -22.15
N ASP A 292 -10.76 -18.52 -22.79
CA ASP A 292 -11.97 -19.10 -22.17
C ASP A 292 -12.76 -18.08 -21.32
N GLY A 293 -12.53 -16.78 -21.58
CA GLY A 293 -13.08 -15.66 -20.84
C GLY A 293 -14.23 -14.96 -21.57
N GLU A 294 -15.06 -14.27 -20.80
CA GLU A 294 -16.16 -13.45 -21.30
C GLU A 294 -15.64 -12.02 -21.59
N VAL A 295 -15.76 -11.56 -22.84
CA VAL A 295 -15.43 -10.18 -23.20
C VAL A 295 -16.54 -9.24 -22.74
N ILE A 296 -16.24 -8.38 -21.76
CA ILE A 296 -17.19 -7.43 -21.19
C ILE A 296 -17.41 -6.28 -22.19
N HIS A 297 -16.34 -5.58 -22.56
CA HIS A 297 -16.40 -4.51 -23.57
C HIS A 297 -15.13 -4.36 -24.39
N ILE A 298 -15.27 -3.75 -25.57
CA ILE A 298 -14.20 -3.35 -26.48
C ILE A 298 -14.55 -1.95 -26.99
N TYR A 299 -13.74 -0.96 -26.65
CA TYR A 299 -13.77 0.42 -27.11
C TYR A 299 -12.41 0.77 -27.71
N LEU A 300 -12.24 0.50 -29.01
CA LEU A 300 -11.05 0.89 -29.75
C LEU A 300 -11.32 2.26 -30.40
N PRO A 301 -10.49 3.28 -30.19
CA PRO A 301 -10.64 4.54 -30.89
C PRO A 301 -10.50 4.32 -32.40
N GLU A 302 -11.44 4.85 -33.19
CA GLU A 302 -11.30 4.84 -34.65
C GLU A 302 -10.01 5.58 -35.00
N LYS A 303 -9.11 4.91 -35.75
CA LYS A 303 -7.96 5.58 -36.34
C LYS A 303 -8.52 6.72 -37.20
N SER A 304 -8.37 7.96 -36.74
CA SER A 304 -8.55 9.12 -37.61
C SER A 304 -7.61 8.92 -38.79
N GLU A 305 -8.18 8.68 -39.97
CA GLU A 305 -7.44 8.73 -41.21
C GLU A 305 -6.78 10.11 -41.28
N GLU A 306 -5.47 10.17 -41.04
CA GLU A 306 -4.68 11.29 -41.52
C GLU A 306 -4.90 11.32 -43.03
N SER A 307 -5.67 12.31 -43.47
CA SER A 307 -5.91 12.65 -44.86
C SER A 307 -4.55 12.85 -45.54
N LYS A 308 -4.06 11.80 -46.17
CA LYS A 308 -3.16 11.92 -47.32
C LYS A 308 -4.00 12.40 -48.48
N ASP A 309 -4.15 13.71 -48.61
CA ASP A 309 -4.51 14.36 -49.87
C ASP A 309 -4.12 15.84 -49.81
N GLY A 310 -3.26 16.28 -50.76
CA GLY A 310 -3.03 17.68 -51.12
C GLY A 310 -1.61 18.19 -50.95
#